data_AF-A0ABD5PIC2-F1
#
_entry.id   AF-A0ABD5PIC2-F1
#
_cell.length_a   1.000
_cell.length_b   1.000
_cell.length_c   1.000
_cell.angle_alpha   90.00
_cell.angle_beta   90.00
_cell.angle_gamma   90.00
#
_symmetry.space_group_name_H-M   'P 1'
#
loop_
_entity.id
_entity.type
_entity.pdbx_description
1 polymer ?
#
loop_
_entity_poly.entity_id
_entity_poly.type
_entity_poly.pdbx_seq_one_letter_code
_entity_poly.pdbx_strand_id
1 'polypeptide(L)'
;MDRIRVSPGPAANAAFRYGTVAGAVPGLVTIGLLYATGRLTLALAAYTLFILFPVYLVFVATLLSSWLGYGKDSTSLRPVYQERGSK
;
A
#
# COMPACT_ATOMS: atom_id res chain seq x y z
N MET A 1 17.71 -21.88 5.44
CA MET A 1 17.49 -21.58 4.00
C MET A 1 17.53 -20.08 3.83
N ASP A 2 18.61 -19.56 3.24
CA ASP A 2 18.75 -18.12 2.98
C ASP A 2 17.76 -17.69 1.91
N ARG A 3 16.78 -16.87 2.28
CA ARG A 3 15.98 -16.13 1.30
C ARG A 3 16.86 -14.99 0.79
N ILE A 4 17.35 -15.14 -0.43
CA ILE A 4 18.04 -14.07 -1.15
C ILE A 4 17.14 -12.83 -1.10
N ARG A 5 17.65 -11.74 -0.49
CA ARG A 5 17.00 -10.43 -0.51
C ARG A 5 17.09 -9.89 -1.93
N VAL A 6 16.13 -10.25 -2.76
CA VAL A 6 15.95 -9.61 -4.06
C VAL A 6 15.28 -8.28 -3.78
N SER A 7 16.03 -7.18 -3.86
CA SER A 7 15.42 -5.86 -3.92
C SER A 7 14.39 -5.90 -5.06
N PRO A 8 13.11 -5.50 -4.83
CA PRO A 8 12.07 -5.60 -5.84
C PRO A 8 12.56 -5.01 -7.15
N GLY A 9 12.63 -5.86 -8.18
CA GLY A 9 13.19 -5.49 -9.48
C GLY A 9 12.31 -4.47 -10.21
N PRO A 10 12.76 -3.94 -11.37
CA PRO A 10 12.01 -2.96 -12.16
C PRO A 10 10.56 -3.37 -12.47
N ALA A 11 10.30 -4.67 -12.63
CA ALA A 11 8.95 -5.22 -12.83
C ALA A 11 8.02 -5.00 -11.63
N ALA A 12 8.53 -5.13 -10.40
CA ALA A 12 7.76 -4.89 -9.18
C ALA A 12 7.38 -3.41 -9.03
N ASN A 13 8.29 -2.50 -9.41
CA ASN A 13 8.00 -1.06 -9.40
C ASN A 13 6.93 -0.67 -10.44
N ALA A 14 7.01 -1.25 -11.64
CA ALA A 14 5.98 -1.07 -12.67
C ALA A 14 4.62 -1.59 -12.19
N ALA A 15 4.56 -2.82 -11.66
CA ALA A 15 3.34 -3.41 -11.13
C ALA A 15 2.74 -2.60 -9.96
N PHE A 16 3.57 -2.03 -9.09
CA PHE A 16 3.12 -1.15 -8.01
C PHE A 16 2.45 0.13 -8.55
N ARG A 17 3.08 0.79 -9.53
CA ARG A 17 2.49 1.98 -10.18
C ARG A 17 1.17 1.65 -10.85
N TYR A 18 1.13 0.62 -11.68
CA TYR A 18 -0.09 0.23 -12.39
C TYR A 18 -1.18 -0.23 -11.44
N GLY A 19 -0.85 -1.00 -10.41
CA GLY A 19 -1.81 -1.45 -9.42
C GLY A 19 -2.36 -0.29 -8.58
N THR A 20 -1.55 0.71 -8.24
CA THR A 20 -2.02 1.90 -7.52
C THR A 20 -3.01 2.69 -8.38
N VAL A 21 -2.73 2.87 -9.68
CA VAL A 21 -3.66 3.49 -10.62
C VAL A 21 -4.93 2.66 -10.76
N ALA A 22 -4.79 1.33 -10.91
CA ALA A 22 -5.91 0.41 -11.03
C ALA A 22 -6.78 0.36 -9.77
N GLY A 23 -6.25 0.66 -8.58
CA GLY A 23 -7.03 0.84 -7.35
C GLY A 23 -7.65 2.23 -7.21
N ALA A 24 -6.96 3.28 -7.67
CA ALA A 24 -7.48 4.64 -7.61
C ALA A 24 -8.72 4.85 -8.51
N VAL A 25 -8.69 4.31 -9.74
CA VAL A 25 -9.77 4.42 -10.73
C VAL A 25 -11.12 3.91 -10.18
N PRO A 26 -11.28 2.67 -9.69
CA PRO A 26 -12.55 2.18 -9.17
C PRO A 26 -13.00 2.96 -7.93
N GLY A 27 -12.08 3.44 -7.08
CA GLY A 27 -12.44 4.31 -5.96
C GLY A 27 -13.08 5.62 -6.42
N LEU A 28 -12.47 6.30 -7.40
CA LEU A 28 -13.02 7.54 -7.96
C LEU A 28 -14.36 7.32 -8.69
N VAL A 29 -14.46 6.25 -9.48
CA VAL A 29 -15.70 5.88 -10.18
C VAL A 29 -16.83 5.62 -9.18
N THR A 30 -16.53 4.91 -8.09
CA THR A 30 -17.51 4.63 -7.03
C THR A 30 -18.01 5.91 -6.37
N ILE A 31 -17.11 6.84 -6.01
CA ILE A 31 -17.49 8.14 -5.43
C ILE A 31 -18.36 8.94 -6.41
N GLY A 32 -17.96 9.00 -7.69
CA GLY A 32 -18.71 9.68 -8.74
C GLY A 32 -20.11 9.12 -8.94
N LEU A 33 -20.26 7.79 -8.97
CA LEU A 33 -21.56 7.12 -9.09
C LEU A 33 -22.46 7.39 -7.88
N LEU A 34 -21.91 7.34 -6.66
CA LEU A 34 -22.67 7.62 -5.44
C LEU A 34 -23.14 9.08 -5.40
N TYR A 35 -22.32 10.02 -5.87
CA TYR A 35 -22.71 11.42 -6.00
C TYR A 35 -23.79 11.61 -7.08
N ALA A 36 -23.60 11.02 -8.27
CA ALA A 36 -24.54 11.14 -9.38
C ALA A 36 -25.92 10.54 -9.07
N THR A 37 -25.98 9.49 -8.26
CA THR A 37 -27.24 8.87 -7.80
C THR A 37 -27.85 9.58 -6.57
N GLY A 38 -27.27 10.68 -6.12
CA GLY A 38 -27.76 11.47 -4.98
C GLY A 38 -27.59 10.79 -3.61
N ARG A 39 -26.83 9.69 -3.54
CA ARG A 39 -26.54 8.97 -2.29
C ARG A 39 -25.49 9.68 -1.44
N LEU A 40 -24.67 10.52 -2.07
CA LEU A 40 -23.69 11.38 -1.42
C LEU A 40 -24.07 12.84 -1.62
N THR A 41 -24.19 13.60 -0.51
CA THR A 41 -24.26 15.06 -0.58
C THR A 41 -22.90 15.62 -0.99
N LEU A 42 -22.85 16.86 -1.50
CA LEU A 42 -21.60 17.48 -1.94
C LEU A 42 -20.56 17.54 -0.80
N ALA A 43 -20.98 17.86 0.42
CA ALA A 43 -20.10 17.88 1.59
C ALA A 43 -19.54 16.49 1.92
N LEU A 44 -20.36 15.45 1.83
CA LEU A 44 -19.94 14.07 2.10
C LEU A 44 -19.04 13.53 0.98
N ALA A 45 -19.28 13.93 -0.26
CA ALA A 45 -18.41 13.63 -1.39
C ALA A 45 -17.03 14.27 -1.23
N ALA A 46 -16.98 15.55 -0.84
CA ALA A 46 -15.72 16.23 -0.53
C ALA A 46 -14.98 15.55 0.63
N TYR A 47 -15.68 15.27 1.74
CA TYR A 47 -15.09 14.54 2.88
C TYR A 47 -14.52 13.18 2.46
N THR A 48 -15.27 12.42 1.66
CA THR A 48 -14.83 11.11 1.18
C THR A 48 -13.60 11.24 0.28
N LEU A 49 -13.57 12.23 -0.61
CA LEU A 49 -12.47 12.44 -1.56
C LEU A 49 -11.19 12.97 -0.91
N PHE A 50 -11.30 13.87 0.08
CA PHE A 50 -10.14 14.52 0.68
C PHE A 50 -9.61 13.82 1.94
N ILE A 51 -10.45 13.07 2.66
CA ILE A 51 -10.05 12.40 3.91
C ILE A 51 -10.03 10.89 3.75
N LEU A 52 -11.12 10.27 3.26
CA LEU A 52 -11.20 8.80 3.21
C LEU A 52 -10.40 8.22 2.04
N PHE A 53 -10.42 8.87 0.88
CA PHE A 53 -9.77 8.36 -0.32
C PHE A 53 -8.24 8.24 -0.18
N PRO A 54 -7.51 9.21 0.44
CA PRO A 54 -6.09 9.02 0.74
C PRO A 54 -5.84 7.82 1.66
N VAL A 55 -6.66 7.62 2.69
CA VAL A 55 -6.55 6.46 3.60
C VAL A 55 -6.78 5.15 2.84
N TYR A 56 -7.80 5.11 1.98
CA TYR A 56 -8.05 3.98 1.09
C TYR A 56 -6.84 3.67 0.19
N LEU A 57 -6.20 4.68 -0.41
CA LEU A 57 -5.00 4.47 -1.22
C LEU A 57 -3.83 3.90 -0.41
N VAL A 58 -3.69 4.25 0.87
CA VAL A 58 -2.69 3.63 1.76
C VAL A 58 -2.97 2.15 1.96
N PHE A 59 -4.23 1.75 2.13
CA PHE A 59 -4.60 0.33 2.21
C PHE A 59 -4.29 -0.41 0.91
N VAL A 60 -4.67 0.16 -0.24
CA VAL A 60 -4.34 -0.41 -1.56
C VAL A 60 -2.82 -0.58 -1.70
N ALA A 61 -2.05 0.48 -1.42
CA ALA A 61 -0.60 0.45 -1.48
C ALA A 61 0.00 -0.61 -0.54
N THR A 62 -0.55 -0.78 0.66
CA THR A 62 -0.11 -1.79 1.64
C THR A 62 -0.39 -3.19 1.12
N LEU A 63 -1.58 -3.43 0.58
CA LEU A 63 -1.97 -4.72 -0.01
C LEU A 63 -1.04 -5.08 -1.17
N LEU A 64 -0.79 -4.12 -2.07
CA LEU A 64 0.16 -4.27 -3.17
C LEU A 64 1.58 -4.53 -2.68
N SER A 65 2.06 -3.76 -1.72
CA SER A 65 3.40 -3.91 -1.12
C SER A 65 3.59 -5.31 -0.53
N SER A 66 2.57 -5.83 0.17
CA SER A 66 2.58 -7.21 0.67
C SER A 66 2.61 -8.23 -0.46
N TRP A 67 1.81 -8.03 -1.51
CA TRP A 67 1.71 -8.95 -2.64
C TRP A 67 2.99 -8.96 -3.50
N LEU A 68 3.63 -7.80 -3.64
CA LEU A 68 4.87 -7.58 -4.38
C LEU A 68 6.13 -7.94 -3.57
N GLY A 69 5.98 -8.38 -2.33
CA GLY A 69 7.09 -8.79 -1.48
C GLY A 69 7.96 -7.62 -0.98
N TYR A 70 7.45 -6.39 -1.00
CA TYR A 70 8.08 -5.24 -0.33
C TYR A 70 8.01 -5.35 1.20
N GLY A 71 7.08 -6.16 1.72
CA GLY A 71 6.93 -6.42 3.15
C GLY A 71 8.16 -7.10 3.75
N LYS A 72 8.79 -6.45 4.72
CA LYS A 72 9.88 -7.02 5.51
C LYS A 72 9.31 -8.11 6.43
N ASP A 73 9.61 -9.37 6.16
CA ASP A 73 9.27 -10.49 7.05
C ASP A 73 9.72 -10.13 8.49
N SER A 74 8.80 -10.14 9.45
CA SER A 74 9.05 -9.88 10.88
C SER A 74 10.07 -10.85 11.50
N THR A 75 10.37 -11.94 10.82
CA THR A 75 11.43 -12.92 11.12
C THR A 75 12.84 -12.43 10.74
N SER A 76 12.99 -11.26 10.12
CA SER A 76 14.28 -10.72 9.66
C SER A 76 15.09 -9.97 10.73
N LEU A 77 14.62 -9.92 11.97
CA LEU A 77 15.41 -9.40 13.09
C LEU A 77 16.40 -10.50 13.53
N ARG A 78 17.55 -10.60 12.85
CA ARG A 78 18.66 -11.41 13.35
C ARG A 78 19.10 -10.83 14.70
N PRO A 79 19.12 -11.61 15.80
CA PRO A 79 19.65 -11.12 17.06
C PRO A 79 21.12 -10.78 16.86
N VAL A 80 21.47 -9.51 17.09
CA VAL A 80 22.85 -9.06 17.13
C VAL A 80 23.41 -9.50 18.47
N TYR A 81 24.19 -10.58 18.50
CA TYR A 81 25.01 -10.90 19.66
C TYR A 81 26.11 -9.83 19.75
N GLN A 82 25.97 -8.93 20.73
CA GLN A 82 27.01 -7.99 21.11
C GLN A 82 28.09 -8.81 21.84
N GLU A 83 29.28 -8.93 21.23
CA GLU A 83 30.41 -9.58 21.89
C GLU A 83 30.75 -8.80 23.16
N ARG A 84 30.38 -9.38 24.30
CA ARG A 84 30.68 -8.84 25.62
C ARG A 84 32.16 -9.14 25.89
N GLY A 85 33.01 -8.16 25.58
CA GLY A 85 34.33 -7.94 26.17
C GLY A 85 35.32 -9.11 26.13
N SER A 86 36.23 -9.08 25.15
CA SER A 86 37.53 -9.71 25.35
C SER A 86 38.35 -8.78 26.25
N LYS A 87 38.63 -9.27 27.45
CA LYS A 87 39.62 -8.75 28.39
C LYS A 87 41.03 -8.94 27.84
#